data_AF-A0A432RZ53-F1
#
_entry.id   AF-A0A432RZ53-F1
#
_cell.length_a   1.000
_cell.length_b   1.000
_cell.length_c   1.000
_cell.angle_alpha   90.00
_cell.angle_beta   90.00
_cell.angle_gamma   90.00
#
_symmetry.space_group_name_H-M   'P 1'
#
loop_
_entity.id
_entity.type
_entity.pdbx_description
1 polymer ?
#
loop_
_entity_poly.entity_id
_entity_poly.type
_entity_poly.pdbx_seq_one_letter_code
_entity_poly.pdbx_strand_id
1 'polypeptide(L)' 'MTREEAIQKLLETDEEFKNWYEEHKELKWKVHKLEKHFPPDPELEAEQERLKRRKLYLKDLMEARIKEFLSKQ' A
#
# COMPACT_ATOMS: atom_id res chain seq x y z
N MET A 1 -8.32 7.47 -20.56
CA MET A 1 -7.75 7.78 -19.24
C MET A 1 -6.66 6.77 -18.95
N THR A 2 -5.45 7.23 -18.60
CA THR A 2 -4.37 6.32 -18.21
C THR A 2 -4.50 5.96 -16.73
N ARG A 3 -3.80 4.90 -16.33
CA ARG A 3 -3.77 4.45 -14.93
C ARG A 3 -3.27 5.55 -13.97
N GLU A 4 -2.29 6.32 -14.41
CA GLU A 4 -1.70 7.41 -13.61
C GLU A 4 -2.69 8.55 -13.39
N GLU A 5 -3.48 8.91 -14.43
CA GLU A 5 -4.54 9.90 -14.30
C GLU A 5 -5.64 9.45 -13.35
N ALA A 6 -6.02 8.17 -13.38
CA ALA A 6 -7.01 7.60 -12.46
C ALA A 6 -6.51 7.63 -11.01
N ILE A 7 -5.23 7.31 -10.78
CA ILE A 7 -4.62 7.39 -9.45
C ILE A 7 -4.62 8.84 -8.94
N GLN A 8 -4.22 9.81 -9.76
CA GLN A 8 -4.23 11.21 -9.32
C GLN A 8 -5.64 11.68 -8.98
N LYS A 9 -6.63 11.39 -9.83
CA LYS A 9 -8.01 11.74 -9.51
C LYS A 9 -8.51 11.04 -8.25
N LEU A 10 -8.20 9.76 -8.05
CA LEU A 10 -8.57 9.05 -6.82
C LEU A 10 -7.88 9.64 -5.59
N LEU A 11 -6.62 10.07 -5.67
CA LEU A 11 -5.95 10.75 -4.56
C LEU A 11 -6.58 12.11 -4.21
N GLU A 12 -7.19 12.78 -5.18
CA GLU A 12 -7.88 14.06 -4.98
C GLU A 12 -9.34 13.92 -4.55
N THR A 13 -10.02 12.88 -5.03
CA THR A 13 -11.48 12.71 -4.86
C THR A 13 -11.87 11.65 -3.83
N ASP A 14 -10.98 10.71 -3.53
CA ASP A 14 -11.21 9.58 -2.64
C ASP A 14 -10.21 9.61 -1.47
N GLU A 15 -10.66 10.17 -0.34
CA GLU A 15 -9.87 10.24 0.89
C GLU A 15 -9.46 8.86 1.41
N GLU A 16 -10.29 7.84 1.17
CA GLU A 16 -10.01 6.47 1.59
C GLU A 16 -8.84 5.89 0.76
N PHE A 17 -8.86 6.11 -0.55
CA PHE A 17 -7.75 5.77 -1.43
C PHE A 17 -6.46 6.49 -1.06
N LYS A 18 -6.55 7.78 -0.70
CA LYS A 18 -5.41 8.55 -0.21
C LYS A 18 -4.83 7.95 1.08
N ASN A 19 -5.67 7.58 2.03
CA ASN A 19 -5.25 6.91 3.26
C ASN A 19 -4.55 5.58 2.96
N TRP A 20 -5.09 4.74 2.06
CA TRP A 20 -4.44 3.49 1.65
C TRP A 20 -3.07 3.73 1.01
N TYR A 21 -2.95 4.77 0.19
CA TYR A 21 -1.71 5.13 -0.49
C TYR A 21 -0.63 5.58 0.50
N GLU A 22 -1.00 6.41 1.48
CA GLU A 22 -0.12 6.85 2.56
C GLU A 22 0.29 5.68 3.45
N GLU A 23 -0.67 4.87 3.92
CA GLU A 23 -0.41 3.66 4.75
C GLU A 23 0.51 2.68 4.00
N HIS A 24 0.28 2.44 2.72
CA HIS A 24 1.14 1.58 1.90
C HIS A 24 2.59 2.10 1.82
N LYS A 25 2.77 3.42 1.71
CA LYS A 25 4.10 4.07 1.71
C LYS A 25 4.78 3.94 3.06
N GLU A 26 4.05 4.14 4.15
CA GLU A 26 4.56 3.97 5.51
C GLU A 26 4.98 2.52 5.78
N LEU A 27 4.14 1.55 5.42
CA LEU A 27 4.44 0.13 5.57
C LEU A 27 5.68 -0.27 4.78
N LYS A 28 5.87 0.27 3.56
CA LYS A 28 7.09 0.05 2.78
C LYS A 28 8.33 0.53 3.54
N TRP A 29 8.25 1.69 4.18
CA TRP A 29 9.36 2.22 4.99
C TRP A 29 9.62 1.38 6.25
N LYS A 30 8.57 0.97 6.96
CA LYS A 30 8.68 0.10 8.14
C LYS A 30 9.29 -1.26 7.81
N VAL A 31 8.83 -1.92 6.74
CA VAL A 31 9.41 -3.19 6.26
C VAL A 31 10.90 -3.03 5.93
N HIS A 32 11.27 -1.97 5.19
CA HIS A 32 12.66 -1.70 4.84
C HIS A 32 13.55 -1.44 6.07
N LYS A 33 13.02 -0.77 7.09
CA LYS A 33 13.73 -0.52 8.34
C LYS A 33 13.97 -1.82 9.11
N LEU A 34 12.96 -2.68 9.15
CA LEU A 34 13.07 -3.98 9.80
C LEU A 34 14.02 -4.92 9.03
N GLU A 35 14.04 -4.88 7.69
CA GLU A 35 14.93 -5.73 6.88
C GLU A 35 16.42 -5.48 7.12
N LYS A 36 16.76 -4.29 7.64
CA LYS A 36 18.13 -3.91 8.01
C LYS A 36 18.53 -4.31 9.42
N HIS A 37 17.63 -4.92 10.20
CA HIS A 37 17.93 -5.30 11.58
C HIS A 37 18.81 -6.56 11.60
N PHE A 38 19.91 -6.49 12.36
CA PHE A 38 20.78 -7.62 12.65
C PHE A 38 21.14 -7.57 14.14
N PRO A 39 21.09 -8.70 14.88
CA PRO A 39 20.73 -10.05 14.45
C PRO A 39 19.24 -10.21 14.09
N PRO A 40 18.89 -11.24 13.28
CA PRO A 40 17.50 -11.57 12.99
C PRO A 40 16.77 -11.98 14.27
N ASP A 41 15.73 -11.23 14.62
CA ASP A 41 14.85 -11.48 15.75
C ASP A 41 13.56 -12.13 15.22
N PRO A 42 13.19 -13.35 15.66
CA PRO A 42 11.97 -14.02 15.23
C PRO A 42 10.69 -13.19 15.42
N GLU A 43 10.64 -12.32 16.43
CA GLU A 43 9.50 -11.43 16.65
C GLU A 43 9.46 -10.31 15.60
N LEU A 44 10.62 -9.76 15.23
CA LEU A 44 10.73 -8.78 14.15
C LEU A 44 10.43 -9.41 12.77
N GLU A 45 10.83 -10.65 12.54
CA GLU A 45 10.48 -11.39 11.30
C GLU A 45 8.98 -11.62 11.18
N ALA A 46 8.32 -12.02 12.28
CA ALA A 46 6.87 -12.18 12.30
C ALA A 46 6.16 -10.85 12.02
N GLU A 47 6.65 -9.75 12.58
CA GLU A 47 6.11 -8.41 12.34
C GLU A 47 6.36 -7.97 10.88
N GLN A 48 7.54 -8.21 10.32
CA GLN A 48 7.82 -7.95 8.91
C GLN A 48 6.84 -8.67 7.98
N GLU A 49 6.60 -9.95 8.23
CA GLU A 49 5.66 -10.73 7.43
C GLU A 49 4.22 -10.21 7.56
N ARG A 50 3.80 -9.78 8.76
CA ARG A 50 2.51 -9.09 8.95
C ARG A 50 2.43 -7.79 8.14
N LEU A 51 3.46 -6.96 8.20
CA LEU A 51 3.50 -5.70 7.47
C LEU A 51 3.54 -5.90 5.95
N LYS A 52 4.26 -6.92 5.46
CA LYS A 52 4.26 -7.31 4.03
C LYS A 52 2.87 -7.76 3.58
N ARG A 53 2.16 -8.57 4.36
CA ARG A 53 0.78 -8.97 4.06
C ARG A 53 -0.16 -7.78 4.02
N ARG A 54 -0.07 -6.88 5.01
CA ARG A 54 -0.89 -5.65 5.04
C ARG A 54 -0.61 -4.76 3.83
N LYS A 55 0.66 -4.60 3.46
CA LYS A 55 1.07 -3.85 2.27
C LYS A 55 0.50 -4.46 0.99
N LEU A 56 0.53 -5.79 0.86
CA LEU A 56 -0.07 -6.49 -0.28
C LEU A 56 -1.58 -6.25 -0.34
N TYR A 57 -2.27 -6.35 0.79
CA TYR A 57 -3.70 -6.09 0.89
C TYR A 57 -4.08 -4.66 0.46
N LEU A 58 -3.35 -3.63 0.93
CA LEU A 58 -3.59 -2.25 0.51
C LEU A 58 -3.34 -2.06 -0.99
N LYS A 59 -2.32 -2.71 -1.54
CA LYS A 59 -2.08 -2.70 -2.98
C LYS A 59 -3.28 -3.28 -3.73
N ASP A 60 -3.81 -4.41 -3.29
CA ASP A 60 -4.96 -5.05 -3.95
C ASP A 60 -6.23 -4.18 -3.86
N LEU A 61 -6.47 -3.54 -2.71
CA LEU A 61 -7.56 -2.56 -2.55
C LEU A 61 -7.41 -1.37 -3.52
N MET A 62 -6.21 -0.78 -3.58
CA MET A 62 -5.94 0.31 -4.51
C MET A 62 -6.14 -0.12 -5.97
N GLU A 63 -5.65 -1.30 -6.36
CA GLU A 63 -5.85 -1.83 -7.71
C GLU A 63 -7.33 -2.06 -8.05
N ALA A 64 -8.09 -2.63 -7.10
CA ALA A 64 -9.53 -2.82 -7.26
C ALA A 64 -10.23 -1.47 -7.45
N ARG A 65 -9.87 -0.46 -6.66
CA ARG A 65 -10.45 0.88 -6.73
C ARG A 65 -10.11 1.61 -8.03
N ILE A 66 -8.86 1.51 -8.48
CA ILE A 66 -8.42 2.05 -9.78
C ILE A 66 -9.19 1.39 -10.92
N LYS A 67 -9.34 0.07 -10.90
CA LYS A 67 -10.12 -0.66 -11.91
C LYS A 67 -11.59 -0.24 -11.90
N GLU A 68 -12.19 -0.12 -10.72
CA GLU A 68 -13.57 0.33 -10.57
C GLU A 68 -13.76 1.73 -11.15
N PHE A 69 -12.85 2.66 -10.81
CA PHE A 69 -12.86 4.02 -11.32
C PHE A 69 -12.71 4.08 -12.85
N LEU A 70 -11.78 3.29 -13.41
CA LEU A 70 -11.58 3.18 -14.86
C LEU A 70 -12.76 2.52 -15.58
N SER A 71 -13.49 1.62 -14.91
CA SER A 71 -14.67 0.96 -15.50
C SER A 71 -15.93 1.83 -15.50
N LYS A 72 -15.99 2.85 -14.64
CA LYS A 72 -17.11 3.79 -14.50
C LYS A 72 -16.92 5.07 -15.33
N GLN A 73 -15.76 5.25 -15.96
CA GLN A 73 -15.41 6.33 -16.89
C GLN A 73 -15.53 5.83 -18.33
#